data_AF-A0A922ZPM4-F1
#
_entry.id   AF-A0A922ZPM4-F1
#
_cell.length_a   1.000
_cell.length_b   1.000
_cell.length_c   1.000
_cell.angle_alpha   90.00
_cell.angle_beta   90.00
_cell.angle_gamma   90.00
#
_symmetry.space_group_name_H-M   'P 1'
#
loop_
_entity.id
_entity.type
_entity.pdbx_description
1 polymer ?
#
loop_
_entity_poly.entity_id
_entity_poly.type
_entity_poly.pdbx_seq_one_letter_code
_entity_poly.pdbx_strand_id
1 'polypeptide(L)'
;MVFVRFLDDESPKLKPWIAHASSVLNADSRSLPAATPGAPGEGSAVWHLVSANNRELARGVGVHATFEQARTHAERVVTAESSLVIEPVSEPARGVYGWYASVDGEPVMTCARWYVTDRDRRHSAELAARSIAVAVLLAGSRLTDPTLMGGRRGAAD
;
A
#
# COMPACT_ATOMS: atom_id res chain seq x y z
N MET A 1 10.67 0.03 4.09
CA MET A 1 9.54 -0.57 3.35
C MET A 1 9.39 -2.02 3.74
N VAL A 2 8.17 -2.40 4.10
CA VAL A 2 7.80 -3.76 4.49
C VAL A 2 6.88 -4.33 3.40
N PHE A 3 7.01 -5.62 3.14
CA PHE A 3 6.25 -6.34 2.12
C PHE A 3 5.32 -7.35 2.78
N VAL A 4 4.12 -7.50 2.24
CA VAL A 4 3.13 -8.46 2.71
C VAL A 4 2.71 -9.32 1.53
N ARG A 5 2.74 -10.64 1.69
CA ARG A 5 2.31 -11.61 0.71
C ARG A 5 1.06 -12.33 1.20
N PHE A 6 0.13 -12.59 0.30
CA PHE A 6 -1.10 -13.34 0.49
C PHE A 6 -1.03 -14.60 -0.37
N LEU A 7 -1.52 -15.72 0.14
CA LEU A 7 -1.48 -17.00 -0.59
C LEU A 7 -2.47 -17.06 -1.75
N ASP A 8 -3.56 -16.30 -1.65
CA ASP A 8 -4.63 -16.27 -2.64
C ASP A 8 -5.07 -14.82 -2.90
N ASP A 9 -5.51 -14.55 -4.12
CA ASP A 9 -5.94 -13.21 -4.57
C ASP A 9 -7.34 -12.83 -4.03
N GLU A 10 -8.10 -13.81 -3.55
CA GLU A 10 -9.38 -13.65 -2.87
C GLU A 10 -9.24 -13.36 -1.36
N SER A 11 -8.00 -13.20 -0.88
CA SER A 11 -7.72 -13.13 0.54
C SER A 11 -8.54 -12.00 1.17
N PRO A 12 -9.33 -12.28 2.23
CA PRO A 12 -10.10 -11.25 2.90
C PRO A 12 -9.24 -10.10 3.45
N LYS A 13 -7.94 -10.35 3.67
CA LYS A 13 -6.98 -9.35 4.15
C LYS A 13 -6.38 -8.51 3.01
N LEU A 14 -6.46 -8.96 1.75
CA LEU A 14 -6.06 -8.20 0.58
C LEU A 14 -7.14 -7.20 0.13
N LYS A 15 -8.43 -7.59 0.26
CA LYS A 15 -9.59 -6.76 -0.13
C LYS A 15 -9.54 -5.32 0.44
N PRO A 16 -9.20 -5.09 1.73
CA PRO A 16 -9.06 -3.73 2.27
C PRO A 16 -7.92 -2.90 1.64
N TRP A 17 -6.85 -3.53 1.14
CA TRP A 17 -5.77 -2.81 0.45
C TRP A 17 -6.25 -2.28 -0.89
N ILE A 18 -6.88 -3.14 -1.68
CA ILE A 18 -7.44 -2.79 -2.99
C ILE A 18 -8.52 -1.72 -2.81
N ALA A 19 -9.47 -1.94 -1.90
CA ALA A 19 -10.56 -1.00 -1.65
C ALA A 19 -10.05 0.38 -1.21
N HIS A 20 -9.02 0.43 -0.35
CA HIS A 20 -8.42 1.69 0.08
C HIS A 20 -7.77 2.43 -1.08
N ALA A 21 -6.91 1.75 -1.85
CA ALA A 21 -6.21 2.38 -2.97
C ALA A 21 -7.20 2.86 -4.04
N SER A 22 -8.22 2.04 -4.39
CA SER A 22 -9.32 2.46 -5.28
C SER A 22 -10.07 3.66 -4.73
N SER A 23 -10.39 3.68 -3.43
CA SER A 23 -11.11 4.80 -2.81
C SER A 23 -10.33 6.11 -2.90
N VAL A 24 -9.02 6.09 -2.69
CA VAL A 24 -8.17 7.29 -2.78
C VAL A 24 -8.06 7.77 -4.23
N LEU A 25 -7.86 6.87 -5.19
CA LEU A 25 -7.68 7.23 -6.59
C LEU A 25 -9.00 7.68 -7.26
N ASN A 26 -10.12 7.01 -6.94
CA ASN A 26 -11.44 7.38 -7.47
C ASN A 26 -11.89 8.77 -7.00
N ALA A 27 -11.39 9.26 -5.87
CA ALA A 27 -11.67 10.62 -5.41
C ALA A 27 -11.16 11.69 -6.39
N ASP A 28 -10.20 11.35 -7.26
CA ASP A 28 -9.68 12.20 -8.33
C ASP A 28 -9.90 11.58 -9.72
N SER A 29 -10.89 10.69 -9.87
CA SER A 29 -11.17 9.97 -11.13
C SER A 29 -9.96 9.21 -11.72
N ARG A 30 -9.00 8.83 -10.88
CA ARG A 30 -7.87 7.97 -11.24
C ARG A 30 -8.23 6.51 -11.04
N SER A 31 -7.70 5.65 -11.89
CA SER A 31 -7.84 4.21 -11.79
C SER A 31 -6.61 3.58 -11.16
N LEU A 32 -6.79 2.43 -10.50
CA LEU A 32 -5.66 1.57 -10.17
C LEU A 32 -4.94 1.14 -11.45
N PRO A 33 -3.61 1.02 -11.43
CA PRO A 33 -2.87 0.26 -12.42
C PRO A 33 -3.47 -1.16 -12.50
N ALA A 34 -3.51 -1.71 -13.72
CA ALA A 34 -3.97 -3.08 -13.90
C ALA A 34 -3.10 -4.01 -13.04
N ALA A 35 -3.76 -4.81 -12.20
CA ALA A 35 -3.07 -5.88 -11.49
C ALA A 35 -2.44 -6.81 -12.53
N THR A 36 -1.16 -7.13 -12.36
CA THR A 36 -0.53 -8.18 -13.17
C THR A 36 -0.83 -9.49 -12.46
N PRO A 37 -1.69 -10.37 -13.01
CA PRO A 37 -2.00 -11.64 -12.36
C PRO A 37 -0.73 -12.50 -12.28
N GLY A 38 -0.51 -13.11 -11.12
CA GLY A 38 0.60 -14.03 -10.90
C GLY A 38 0.38 -15.42 -11.47
N ALA A 39 1.43 -16.23 -11.46
CA ALA A 39 1.26 -17.64 -11.76
C ALA A 39 0.37 -18.29 -10.68
N PRO A 40 -0.46 -19.28 -11.02
CA PRO A 40 -1.28 -19.99 -10.04
C PRO A 40 -0.43 -20.53 -8.88
N GLY A 41 -0.72 -20.09 -7.65
CA GLY A 41 -0.02 -20.51 -6.43
C GLY A 41 1.11 -19.61 -5.92
N GLU A 42 1.50 -18.56 -6.67
CA GLU A 42 2.50 -17.58 -6.20
C GLU A 42 1.91 -16.56 -5.21
N GLY A 43 0.60 -16.32 -5.33
CA GLY A 43 -0.18 -15.45 -4.47
C GLY A 43 -0.12 -13.99 -4.92
N SER A 44 -0.41 -13.08 -3.99
CA SER A 44 -0.42 -11.63 -4.22
C SER A 44 0.51 -10.92 -3.23
N ALA A 45 1.18 -9.86 -3.64
CA ALA A 45 2.09 -9.09 -2.82
C ALA A 45 1.80 -7.58 -2.88
N VAL A 46 1.93 -6.93 -1.73
CA VAL A 46 1.81 -5.48 -1.56
C VAL A 46 2.95 -4.97 -0.70
N TRP A 47 3.16 -3.65 -0.68
CA TRP A 47 4.13 -3.02 0.21
C TRP A 47 3.54 -1.81 0.91
N HIS A 48 4.09 -1.51 2.09
CA HIS A 48 3.87 -0.26 2.79
C HIS A 48 5.17 0.38 3.29
N LEU A 49 5.15 1.70 3.33
CA LEU A 49 6.15 2.51 3.99
C LEU A 49 5.80 2.62 5.47
N VAL A 50 6.75 2.32 6.33
CA VAL A 50 6.61 2.39 7.78
C VAL A 50 7.70 3.28 8.36
N SER A 51 7.38 4.03 9.41
CA SER A 51 8.35 4.79 10.20
C SER A 51 9.21 3.86 11.08
N ALA A 52 10.21 4.44 11.75
CA ALA A 52 11.06 3.74 12.71
C ALA A 52 10.30 3.09 13.87
N ASN A 53 9.12 3.62 14.25
CA ASN A 53 8.25 3.03 15.28
C ASN A 53 7.14 2.12 14.70
N ASN A 54 7.36 1.54 13.51
CA ASN A 54 6.43 0.64 12.81
C ASN A 54 5.05 1.24 12.51
N ARG A 55 4.90 2.57 12.50
CA ARG A 55 3.67 3.21 12.07
C ARG A 55 3.63 3.27 10.56
N GLU A 56 2.55 2.76 9.97
CA GLU A 56 2.32 2.87 8.54
C GLU A 56 2.13 4.34 8.12
N LEU A 57 2.88 4.74 7.10
CA LEU A 57 2.90 6.09 6.55
C LEU A 57 2.19 6.14 5.20
N ALA A 58 2.46 5.16 4.35
CA ALA A 58 1.93 5.09 2.99
C ALA A 58 1.87 3.64 2.48
N ARG A 59 1.08 3.41 1.44
CA ARG A 59 0.93 2.11 0.77
C ARG A 59 1.29 2.24 -0.69
N GLY A 60 1.88 1.19 -1.26
CA GLY A 60 1.98 1.08 -2.71
C GLY A 60 0.62 1.08 -3.37
N VAL A 61 0.57 1.65 -4.57
CA VAL A 61 -0.58 1.50 -5.45
C VAL A 61 -0.52 0.12 -6.11
N GLY A 62 -1.60 -0.64 -6.00
CA GLY A 62 -1.77 -1.91 -6.70
C GLY A 62 -1.39 -3.15 -5.90
N VAL A 63 -1.59 -4.29 -6.55
CA VAL A 63 -1.27 -5.63 -6.08
C VAL A 63 -0.38 -6.28 -7.12
N HIS A 64 0.71 -6.89 -6.67
CA HIS A 64 1.73 -7.49 -7.52
C HIS A 64 1.67 -9.01 -7.43
N ALA A 65 2.01 -9.70 -8.52
CA ALA A 65 2.02 -11.16 -8.56
C ALA A 65 3.02 -11.79 -7.60
N THR A 66 4.17 -11.13 -7.38
CA THR A 66 5.27 -11.70 -6.60
C THR A 66 5.87 -10.67 -5.67
N PHE A 67 6.59 -11.16 -4.66
CA PHE A 67 7.38 -10.31 -3.77
C PHE A 67 8.40 -9.48 -4.57
N GLU A 68 9.03 -10.07 -5.57
CA GLU A 68 10.02 -9.45 -6.44
C GLU A 68 9.39 -8.30 -7.24
N GLN A 69 8.20 -8.49 -7.80
CA GLN A 69 7.49 -7.40 -8.49
C GLN A 69 7.10 -6.26 -7.55
N ALA A 70 6.60 -6.58 -6.34
CA ALA A 70 6.31 -5.57 -5.34
C ALA A 70 7.58 -4.82 -4.90
N ARG A 71 8.70 -5.52 -4.79
CA ARG A 71 10.00 -4.96 -4.46
C ARG A 71 10.51 -4.06 -5.58
N THR A 72 10.50 -4.50 -6.83
CA THR A 72 10.86 -3.69 -8.01
C THR A 72 10.00 -2.44 -8.09
N HIS A 73 8.70 -2.55 -7.84
CA HIS A 73 7.82 -1.38 -7.78
C HIS A 73 8.25 -0.41 -6.67
N ALA A 74 8.53 -0.90 -5.47
CA ALA A 74 9.02 -0.08 -4.37
C ALA A 74 10.39 0.57 -4.67
N GLU A 75 11.31 -0.15 -5.32
CA GLU A 75 12.61 0.35 -5.78
C GLU A 75 12.45 1.47 -6.81
N ARG A 76 11.52 1.32 -7.76
CA ARG A 76 11.13 2.37 -8.71
C ARG A 76 10.68 3.63 -7.98
N VAL A 77 9.82 3.50 -6.97
CA VAL A 77 9.30 4.63 -6.19
C VAL A 77 10.41 5.35 -5.43
N VAL A 78 11.33 4.61 -4.79
CA VAL A 78 12.46 5.20 -4.08
C VAL A 78 13.43 5.88 -5.04
N THR A 79 13.72 5.26 -6.19
CA THR A 79 14.62 5.82 -7.20
C THR A 79 14.06 7.09 -7.83
N ALA A 80 12.73 7.16 -8.00
CA ALA A 80 12.03 8.30 -8.56
C ALA A 80 11.64 9.37 -7.51
N GLU A 81 12.22 9.33 -6.30
CA GLU A 81 11.74 10.16 -5.18
C GLU A 81 11.66 11.65 -5.48
N SER A 82 12.64 12.18 -6.22
CA SER A 82 12.72 13.60 -6.59
C SER A 82 11.68 14.00 -7.64
N SER A 83 11.10 13.01 -8.33
CA SER A 83 10.08 13.18 -9.36
C SER A 83 8.67 12.89 -8.84
N LEU A 84 8.52 12.54 -7.55
CA LEU A 84 7.21 12.28 -6.96
C LEU A 84 6.40 13.56 -6.87
N VAL A 85 5.22 13.55 -7.49
CA VAL A 85 4.21 14.60 -7.35
C VAL A 85 3.13 14.10 -6.41
N ILE A 86 2.93 14.80 -5.30
CA ILE A 86 1.89 14.49 -4.31
C ILE A 86 0.63 15.27 -4.66
N GLU A 87 -0.45 14.53 -4.90
CA GLU A 87 -1.76 15.05 -5.24
C GLU A 87 -2.70 14.95 -4.04
N PRO A 88 -3.19 16.09 -3.50
CA PRO A 88 -4.16 16.12 -2.43
C PRO A 88 -5.55 15.71 -2.94
N VAL A 89 -6.20 14.77 -2.27
CA VAL A 89 -7.60 14.40 -2.55
C VAL A 89 -8.50 14.62 -1.34
N SER A 90 -9.81 14.69 -1.59
CA SER A 90 -10.85 14.76 -0.56
C SER A 90 -12.06 13.94 -0.99
N GLU A 91 -12.77 13.35 -0.03
CA GLU A 91 -14.06 12.71 -0.23
C GLU A 91 -15.15 13.58 0.42
N PRO A 92 -15.80 14.50 -0.33
CA PRO A 92 -16.67 15.53 0.24
C PRO A 92 -17.84 14.95 1.03
N ALA A 93 -18.41 13.85 0.54
CA ALA A 93 -19.54 13.18 1.20
C ALA A 93 -19.20 12.66 2.60
N ARG A 94 -17.93 12.33 2.86
CA ARG A 94 -17.44 11.84 4.16
C ARG A 94 -16.67 12.89 4.95
N GLY A 95 -16.34 14.03 4.34
CA GLY A 95 -15.55 15.09 4.98
C GLY A 95 -14.13 14.65 5.34
N VAL A 96 -13.54 13.74 4.57
CA VAL A 96 -12.19 13.22 4.83
C VAL A 96 -11.20 13.57 3.71
N TYR A 97 -9.92 13.59 4.07
CA TYR A 97 -8.80 14.04 3.25
C TYR A 97 -7.79 12.92 3.04
N GLY A 98 -7.29 12.78 1.83
CA GLY A 98 -6.32 11.75 1.44
C GLY A 98 -5.28 12.33 0.51
N TRP A 99 -4.31 11.51 0.11
CA TRP A 99 -3.35 11.90 -0.91
C TRP A 99 -2.86 10.68 -1.65
N TYR A 100 -2.43 10.88 -2.89
CA TYR A 100 -1.62 9.90 -3.62
C TYR A 100 -0.38 10.59 -4.18
N ALA A 101 0.65 9.82 -4.46
CA ALA A 101 1.84 10.28 -5.17
C ALA A 101 1.90 9.61 -6.54
N SER A 102 2.40 10.35 -7.52
CA SER A 102 2.57 9.89 -8.89
C SER A 102 3.99 10.14 -9.40
N VAL A 103 4.42 9.33 -10.36
CA VAL A 103 5.63 9.54 -11.17
C VAL A 103 5.15 9.64 -12.61
N ASP A 104 5.49 10.72 -13.31
CA ASP A 104 5.05 10.99 -14.68
C ASP A 104 3.53 10.87 -14.87
N GLY A 105 2.76 11.22 -13.82
CA GLY A 105 1.29 11.15 -13.82
C GLY A 105 0.69 9.75 -13.57
N GLU A 106 1.51 8.71 -13.39
CA GLU A 106 1.10 7.37 -12.98
C GLU A 106 1.07 7.28 -11.44
N PRO A 107 -0.07 6.96 -10.80
CA PRO A 107 -0.12 6.79 -9.34
C PRO A 107 0.73 5.60 -8.88
N VAL A 108 1.59 5.83 -7.88
CA VAL A 108 2.50 4.80 -7.35
C VAL A 108 2.36 4.55 -5.85
N MET A 109 1.81 5.51 -5.11
CA MET A 109 1.69 5.41 -3.66
C MET A 109 0.46 6.18 -3.17
N THR A 110 -0.19 5.69 -2.12
CA THR A 110 -1.31 6.38 -1.45
C THR A 110 -1.02 6.58 0.03
N CYS A 111 -1.76 7.49 0.66
CA CYS A 111 -1.77 7.60 2.12
C CYS A 111 -2.14 6.27 2.79
N ALA A 112 -1.64 6.01 4.00
CA ALA A 112 -2.01 4.79 4.75
C ALA A 112 -3.46 4.76 5.23
N ARG A 113 -4.10 5.93 5.34
CA ARG A 113 -5.48 6.12 5.82
C ARG A 113 -6.03 7.48 5.40
N TRP A 114 -7.35 7.63 5.45
CA TRP A 114 -8.02 8.92 5.37
C TRP A 114 -7.82 9.75 6.65
N TYR A 115 -7.78 11.06 6.52
CA TYR A 115 -7.57 12.03 7.59
C TYR A 115 -8.79 12.92 7.78
N VAL A 116 -9.05 13.35 9.02
CA VAL A 116 -10.20 14.22 9.35
C VAL A 116 -9.91 15.68 9.02
N THR A 117 -8.64 16.08 8.96
CA THR A 117 -8.24 17.46 8.68
C THR A 117 -7.25 17.54 7.52
N ASP A 118 -7.31 18.64 6.76
CA ASP A 118 -6.32 18.97 5.75
C ASP A 118 -4.90 19.07 6.33
N ARG A 119 -4.78 19.60 7.56
CA ARG A 119 -3.50 19.71 8.27
C ARG A 119 -2.86 18.33 8.47
N ASP A 120 -3.64 17.34 8.91
CA ASP A 120 -3.14 15.98 9.12
C ASP A 120 -2.79 15.30 7.80
N ARG A 121 -3.56 15.54 6.73
CA ARG A 121 -3.23 15.08 5.38
C ARG A 121 -1.87 15.62 4.94
N ARG A 122 -1.66 16.94 5.01
CA ARG A 122 -0.39 17.57 4.60
C ARG A 122 0.78 17.05 5.42
N HIS A 123 0.63 17.00 6.74
CA HIS A 123 1.67 16.46 7.61
C HIS A 123 2.02 15.00 7.27
N SER A 124 1.00 14.18 6.98
CA SER A 124 1.21 12.80 6.54
C SER A 124 1.98 12.71 5.23
N ALA A 125 1.56 13.49 4.22
CA ALA A 125 2.19 13.49 2.90
C ALA A 125 3.65 13.91 2.98
N GLU A 126 3.95 15.00 3.69
CA GLU A 126 5.32 15.46 3.92
C GLU A 126 6.17 14.44 4.67
N LEU A 127 5.60 13.76 5.67
CA LEU A 127 6.30 12.72 6.41
C LEU A 127 6.59 11.50 5.52
N ALA A 128 5.66 11.09 4.67
CA ALA A 128 5.87 10.01 3.71
C ALA A 128 6.95 10.37 2.68
N ALA A 129 6.93 11.60 2.14
CA ALA A 129 7.94 12.10 1.21
C ALA A 129 9.34 12.07 1.83
N ARG A 130 9.53 12.62 3.03
CA ARG A 130 10.83 12.56 3.72
C ARG A 130 11.28 11.14 4.04
N SER A 131 10.34 10.25 4.33
CA SER A 131 10.64 8.86 4.68
C SER A 131 11.00 8.00 3.47
N ILE A 132 10.54 8.36 2.26
CA ILE A 132 10.87 7.63 1.03
C ILE A 132 12.36 7.77 0.69
N ALA A 133 12.92 8.96 0.90
CA ALA A 133 14.32 9.31 0.63
C ALA A 133 15.34 8.42 1.34
N VAL A 134 14.95 7.91 2.50
CA VAL A 134 15.80 7.11 3.38
C VAL A 134 15.23 5.71 3.59
N ALA A 135 14.26 5.30 2.76
CA ALA A 135 13.56 4.03 2.94
C ALA A 135 14.49 2.85 2.65
N VAL A 136 14.68 1.99 3.66
CA VAL A 136 15.34 0.69 3.48
C VAL A 136 14.29 -0.36 3.07
N LEU A 137 14.53 -1.08 1.98
CA LEU A 137 13.65 -2.16 1.51
C LEU A 137 14.05 -3.49 2.15
N LEU A 138 13.17 -4.06 2.95
CA LEU A 138 13.42 -5.35 3.59
C LEU A 138 13.56 -6.48 2.55
N ALA A 139 14.43 -7.44 2.84
CA ALA A 139 14.80 -8.53 1.93
C ALA A 139 13.72 -9.63 1.76
N GLY A 140 12.58 -9.51 2.44
CA GLY A 140 11.52 -10.52 2.37
C GLY A 140 10.14 -9.95 2.64
N SER A 141 9.13 -10.81 2.47
CA SER A 141 7.73 -10.52 2.75
C SER A 141 7.21 -11.25 3.97
N ARG A 142 6.26 -10.63 4.66
CA ARG A 142 5.47 -11.27 5.71
C ARG A 142 4.35 -12.06 5.04
N LEU A 143 4.30 -13.37 5.30
CA LEU A 143 3.22 -14.20 4.80
C LEU A 143 1.96 -13.99 5.65
N THR A 144 0.87 -13.65 4.98
CA THR A 144 -0.47 -13.62 5.54
C THR A 144 -1.19 -14.90 5.15
N ASP A 145 -1.17 -15.87 6.07
CA ASP A 145 -1.90 -17.13 5.91
C ASP A 145 -3.18 -17.10 6.78
N PRO A 146 -4.38 -17.23 6.20
CA PRO A 146 -5.62 -17.38 6.95
C PRO A 146 -5.62 -18.59 7.89
N THR A 147 -4.93 -19.68 7.51
CA THR A 147 -4.90 -20.95 8.24
C THR A 147 -4.01 -20.91 9.49
N LEU A 148 -2.93 -20.10 9.48
CA LEU A 148 -2.05 -19.91 10.64
C LEU A 148 -2.68 -19.07 11.77
N MET A 149 -3.85 -18.46 11.52
CA MET A 149 -4.57 -17.62 12.49
C MET A 149 -5.75 -18.35 13.16
N GLY A 150 -6.15 -19.51 12.62
CA GLY A 150 -7.07 -20.43 13.27
C GLY A 150 -6.32 -21.23 14.32
N GLY A 151 -6.09 -20.64 15.50
CA GLY A 151 -5.55 -21.39 16.63
C GLY A 151 -6.32 -22.71 16.77
N ARG A 152 -5.62 -23.84 16.71
CA ARG A 152 -6.17 -25.16 17.03
C ARG A 152 -6.87 -25.04 18.38
N ARG A 153 -8.20 -24.91 18.39
CA ARG A 153 -8.99 -25.28 19.57
C ARG A 153 -8.72 -26.75 19.76
N GLY A 154 -8.00 -27.09 20.83
CA GLY A 154 -7.71 -28.47 21.19
C GLY A 154 -9.00 -29.28 21.16
N ALA A 155 -9.00 -30.35 20.38
CA ALA A 155 -9.92 -31.44 20.61
C ALA A 155 -9.54 -32.01 21.98
N ALA A 156 -10.43 -31.87 22.95
CA ALA A 156 -10.37 -32.65 24.17
C ALA A 156 -10.97 -34.02 23.86
N ASP A 157 -10.18 -35.06 24.10
CA ASP A 157 -10.63 -36.45 24.27
C ASP A 157 -11.59 -36.57 25.46
#